data_AF-A0A3D8Z263-F1
#
_entry.id   AF-A0A3D8Z263-F1
#
_cell.length_a   1.000
_cell.length_b   1.000
_cell.length_c   1.000
_cell.angle_alpha   90.00
_cell.angle_beta   90.00
_cell.angle_gamma   90.00
#
_symmetry.space_group_name_H-M   'P 1'
#
loop_
_entity.id
_entity.type
_entity.pdbx_description
1 polymer ?
#
loop_
_entity_poly.entity_id
_entity_poly.type
_entity_poly.pdbx_seq_one_letter_code
_entity_poly.pdbx_strand_id
1 'polypeptide(L)' 'MNLFLCMLTAGVLGILVLTGPIGTFVAAILLVGILFRTCLLVKDIHTQTVPKKSKEKVQDKVQDAYERYIKERDAKEMER' A
#
# COMPACT_ATOMS: atom_id res chain seq x y z
N MET A 1 -20.55 5.01 -11.54
CA MET A 1 -20.65 4.72 -10.09
C MET A 1 -22.05 4.19 -9.86
N ASN A 2 -22.21 2.86 -9.84
CA ASN A 2 -23.54 2.25 -9.93
C ASN A 2 -24.02 1.90 -8.52
N LEU A 3 -24.56 2.91 -7.81
CA LEU A 3 -25.14 2.77 -6.47
C LEU A 3 -26.09 1.58 -6.35
N PHE A 4 -26.85 1.30 -7.41
CA PHE A 4 -27.73 0.15 -7.53
C PHE A 4 -27.01 -1.19 -7.37
N LEU A 5 -25.80 -1.32 -7.94
CA LEU A 5 -25.01 -2.55 -7.86
C LEU A 5 -24.50 -2.80 -6.44
N CYS A 6 -24.08 -1.74 -5.74
CA CYS A 6 -23.65 -1.82 -4.34
C CYS A 6 -24.82 -2.19 -3.40
N MET A 7 -26.01 -1.68 -3.68
CA MET A 7 -27.20 -2.00 -2.89
C MET A 7 -27.62 -3.46 -3.08
N LEU A 8 -27.52 -3.97 -4.31
CA LEU A 8 -27.77 -5.38 -4.64
C LEU A 8 -26.78 -6.32 -3.97
N THR A 9 -25.47 -6.00 -4.02
CA THR A 9 -24.44 -6.84 -3.36
C THR A 9 -24.57 -6.81 -1.84
N ALA A 10 -24.89 -5.67 -1.23
CA ALA A 10 -25.14 -5.58 0.21
C ALA A 10 -26.36 -6.40 0.64
N GLY A 11 -27.45 -6.35 -0.15
CA GLY A 11 -28.64 -7.16 0.10
C GLY A 11 -28.37 -8.66 0.01
N VAL A 12 -27.65 -9.11 -1.03
CA VAL A 12 -27.29 -10.53 -1.21
C VAL A 12 -26.36 -11.01 -0.08
N LEU A 13 -25.38 -10.20 0.33
CA LEU A 13 -24.49 -10.51 1.46
C LEU A 13 -25.26 -10.64 2.78
N GLY A 14 -26.23 -9.77 3.03
CA GLY A 14 -27.08 -9.83 4.23
C GLY A 14 -28.00 -11.05 4.25
N ILE A 15 -28.59 -11.41 3.11
CA ILE A 15 -29.42 -12.62 2.98
C ILE A 15 -28.57 -13.88 3.16
N LEU A 16 -27.32 -13.86 2.71
CA LEU A 16 -26.41 -14.99 2.84
C LEU A 16 -26.11 -15.31 4.31
N VAL A 17 -25.95 -14.30 5.17
CA VAL A 17 -25.72 -14.48 6.62
C VAL A 17 -26.88 -15.18 7.34
N LEU A 18 -28.11 -15.03 6.83
CA LEU A 18 -29.31 -15.63 7.43
C LEU A 18 -29.44 -17.15 7.16
N THR A 19 -28.61 -17.73 6.27
CA THR A 19 -28.63 -19.18 5.96
C THR A 19 -27.85 -20.06 6.95
N GLY A 20 -27.57 -19.56 8.16
CA GLY A 20 -26.94 -20.33 9.23
C GLY A 20 -25.40 -20.35 9.17
N PRO A 21 -24.73 -21.37 9.75
CA PRO A 21 -23.27 -21.39 9.91
C PRO A 21 -22.50 -21.34 8.58
N ILE A 22 -23.10 -21.86 7.51
CA ILE A 22 -22.50 -21.88 6.18
C ILE A 22 -22.59 -20.47 5.56
N GLY A 23 -23.70 -19.78 5.78
CA GLY A 23 -23.93 -18.43 5.31
C GLY A 23 -22.96 -17.40 5.88
N THR A 24 -22.70 -17.48 7.19
CA THR A 24 -21.72 -16.63 7.87
C THR A 24 -20.31 -16.87 7.37
N PHE A 25 -19.94 -18.13 7.11
CA PHE A 25 -18.62 -18.47 6.56
C PHE A 25 -18.39 -17.89 5.16
N VAL A 26 -19.39 -18.00 4.26
CA VAL A 26 -19.28 -17.42 2.91
C VAL A 26 -19.26 -15.89 2.96
N ALA A 27 -20.05 -15.26 3.84
CA ALA A 27 -20.01 -13.82 4.05
C ALA A 27 -18.65 -13.35 4.57
N ALA A 28 -18.03 -14.09 5.50
CA ALA A 28 -16.70 -13.79 6.02
C ALA A 28 -15.62 -13.88 4.94
N ILE A 29 -15.65 -14.91 4.09
CA ILE A 29 -14.70 -15.04 2.96
C ILE A 29 -14.85 -13.87 1.98
N LEU A 30 -16.09 -13.48 1.67
CA LEU A 30 -16.34 -12.33 0.79
C LEU A 30 -15.81 -11.02 1.40
N LEU A 31 -16.04 -10.78 2.69
CA LEU A 31 -15.50 -9.61 3.39
C LEU A 31 -13.97 -9.57 3.32
N VAL A 32 -13.30 -10.68 3.61
CA VAL A 32 -11.83 -10.77 3.53
C VAL A 32 -11.35 -10.52 2.10
N GLY A 33 -12.02 -11.08 1.09
CA GLY A 33 -11.69 -10.85 -0.32
C GLY A 33 -11.81 -9.38 -0.74
N ILE A 34 -12.86 -8.68 -0.28
CA ILE A 34 -13.07 -7.26 -0.55
C ILE A 34 -12.00 -6.41 0.15
N LEU A 35 -11.70 -6.70 1.42
CA LEU A 35 -10.64 -6.01 2.17
C LEU A 35 -9.28 -6.20 1.50
N PHE A 36 -8.96 -7.42 1.09
CA PHE A 36 -7.70 -7.72 0.40
C PHE A 36 -7.58 -6.96 -0.92
N ARG A 37 -8.64 -6.95 -1.74
CA ARG A 37 -8.69 -6.15 -2.98
C ARG A 37 -8.48 -4.66 -2.71
N THR A 38 -9.11 -4.13 -1.66
CA THR A 38 -8.98 -2.73 -1.25
C THR A 38 -7.56 -2.41 -0.82
N CYS A 39 -6.94 -3.25 0.02
CA CYS A 39 -5.54 -3.08 0.43
C CYS A 39 -4.58 -3.11 -0.76
N LEU A 40 -4.77 -4.01 -1.73
CA LEU A 40 -3.95 -4.04 -2.94
C LEU A 40 -4.11 -2.78 -3.79
N LEU A 41 -5.34 -2.29 -3.95
CA LEU A 41 -5.64 -1.10 -4.72
C LEU A 41 -5.07 0.16 -4.05
N VAL A 42 -5.18 0.25 -2.72
CA VAL A 42 -4.58 1.33 -1.92
C VAL A 42 -3.06 1.27 -2.00
N LYS A 43 -2.45 0.07 -1.92
CA LYS A 43 -1.00 -0.10 -2.11
C LYS A 43 -0.57 0.36 -3.51
N ASP A 44 -1.37 0.07 -4.52
CA ASP A 44 -1.08 0.45 -5.90
C ASP A 44 -1.20 1.97 -6.09
N ILE A 45 -2.28 2.58 -5.62
CA ILE A 45 -2.46 4.05 -5.58
C ILE A 45 -1.31 4.69 -4.81
N HIS A 46 -0.96 4.19 -3.62
CA HIS A 46 0.17 4.71 -2.85
C HIS A 46 1.49 4.60 -3.64
N THR A 47 1.71 3.54 -4.40
CA THR A 47 2.92 3.37 -5.23
C THR A 47 2.92 4.31 -6.45
N GLN A 48 1.74 4.66 -6.97
CA GLN A 48 1.60 5.62 -8.07
C GLN A 48 1.66 7.08 -7.60
N THR A 49 1.00 7.42 -6.48
CA THR A 49 0.93 8.76 -5.89
C THR A 49 2.19 9.12 -5.11
N VAL A 50 2.86 8.13 -4.50
CA VAL A 50 4.19 8.30 -3.92
C VAL A 50 5.20 7.79 -4.94
N PRO A 51 5.74 8.66 -5.80
CA PRO A 51 6.66 8.24 -6.84
C PRO A 51 7.90 7.62 -6.20
N LYS A 52 8.06 6.29 -6.33
CA LYS A 52 9.37 5.66 -6.16
C LYS A 52 10.43 6.30 -7.08
N LYS A 53 9.99 6.92 -8.18
CA LYS A 53 10.83 7.67 -9.13
C LYS A 53 11.42 8.99 -8.59
N SER A 54 11.04 9.45 -7.39
CA SER A 54 11.69 10.63 -6.79
C SER A 54 12.60 10.26 -5.62
N LYS A 55 12.43 9.10 -4.98
CA LYS A 55 13.38 8.69 -3.95
C LYS A 55 14.69 8.21 -4.53
N GLU A 56 14.74 7.56 -5.70
CA GLU A 56 16.03 7.12 -6.25
C GLU A 56 16.93 8.32 -6.55
N LYS A 57 16.47 9.34 -7.30
CA LYS A 57 17.28 10.55 -7.60
C LYS A 57 17.55 11.47 -6.42
N VAL A 58 16.61 11.61 -5.47
CA VAL A 58 16.78 12.51 -4.31
C VAL A 58 17.56 11.83 -3.21
N GLN A 59 17.37 10.52 -2.98
CA GLN A 59 18.19 9.73 -2.07
C GLN A 59 19.61 9.61 -2.63
N ASP A 60 19.81 9.46 -3.95
CA ASP A 60 21.14 9.55 -4.57
C ASP A 60 21.82 10.86 -4.23
N LYS A 61 21.13 11.99 -4.44
CA LYS A 61 21.76 13.31 -4.22
C LYS A 61 22.10 13.57 -2.74
N VAL A 62 21.27 13.08 -1.82
CA VAL A 62 21.52 13.23 -0.38
C VAL A 62 22.61 12.24 0.09
N GLN A 63 22.60 11.02 -0.43
CA GLN A 63 23.59 9.99 -0.12
C GLN A 63 24.96 10.35 -0.70
N ASP A 64 25.02 10.84 -1.94
CA ASP A 64 26.24 11.32 -2.61
C ASP A 64 26.82 12.56 -1.92
N ALA A 65 25.97 13.48 -1.44
CA ALA A 65 26.43 14.61 -0.62
C ALA A 65 27.02 14.17 0.73
N TYR A 66 26.40 13.17 1.36
CA TYR A 66 26.89 12.60 2.62
C TYR A 66 28.21 11.84 2.42
N GLU A 67 28.32 11.05 1.36
CA GLU A 67 29.50 10.26 1.03
C GLU A 67 30.70 11.16 0.69
N ARG A 68 30.48 12.28 -0.01
CA ARG A 68 31.51 13.32 -0.19
C ARG A 68 31.97 13.93 1.12
N TYR A 69 31.06 14.28 2.01
CA TYR A 69 31.41 14.87 3.30
C TYR A 69 32.28 13.93 4.15
N ILE A 70 31.93 12.65 4.21
CA ILE A 70 32.72 11.64 4.93
C ILE A 70 34.12 11.54 4.33
N LYS A 71 34.22 11.48 2.99
CA LYS A 71 35.50 11.37 2.28
C LYS A 71 36.42 12.58 2.50
N GLU A 72 35.87 13.79 2.49
CA GLU A 72 36.61 15.02 2.80
C GLU A 72 37.07 15.07 4.26
N ARG A 73 36.25 14.57 5.19
CA ARG A 73 36.60 14.50 6.61
C ARG A 73 37.74 13.51 6.86
N ASP A 74 37.65 12.32 6.31
CA ASP A 74 38.66 11.26 6.49
C ASP A 74 40.00 11.65 5.84
N ALA A 75 39.96 12.36 4.69
CA ALA A 75 41.17 12.91 4.07
C ALA A 75 41.84 13.96 4.98
N LYS A 76 41.07 14.85 5.60
CA LYS A 76 41.60 15.84 6.56
C LYS A 76 42.13 15.21 7.85
N GLU A 77 41.60 14.07 8.27
CA GLU A 77 42.10 13.33 9.43
C GLU A 77 43.41 12.58 9.13
N MET A 78 43.63 12.12 7.89
CA MET A 78 44.91 11.48 7.48
C MET A 78 46.05 12.49 7.20
N GLU A 79 45.74 13.74 6.90
CA GLU A 79 46.74 14.82 6.69
C GLU A 79 47.24 15.45 8.00
N ARG A 80 46.75 14.99 9.16
CA ARG A 80 47.05 15.53 10.50
C ARG A 80 47.99 14.60 11.28
#